data_AF-A0A962R3P8-F1
#
_entry.id   AF-A0A962R3P8-F1
#
_cell.length_a   1.000
_cell.length_b   1.000
_cell.length_c   1.000
_cell.angle_alpha   90.00
_cell.angle_beta   90.00
_cell.angle_gamma   90.00
#
_symmetry.space_group_name_H-M   'P 1'
#
loop_
_entity.id
_entity.type
_entity.pdbx_description
1 polymer ?
#
loop_
_entity_poly.entity_id
_entity_poly.type
_entity_poly.pdbx_seq_one_letter_code
_entity_poly.pdbx_strand_id
1 'polypeptide(L)'
;LVALSGLMQESMVRGVGWRFMELGKRLERAQQIITTLRSLMVPVTNEADQSTMLNALLVSMEVLITYRRRHRNRTGLELGLELVMLDPTNPRSLLFQLEALQRHIVELPRADKTRGELEEEERALLEAVTTLRLSRLPQLLTTKTATREDLDRLLQQLDELLQDFNSLVSDK
;
A
#
# COMPACT_ATOMS: atom_id res chain seq x y z
N LEU A 1 -11.97 16.28 9.72
CA LEU A 1 -11.14 16.03 8.51
C LEU A 1 -11.95 16.03 7.21
N VAL A 2 -13.14 15.41 7.15
CA VAL A 2 -13.98 15.37 5.93
C VAL A 2 -14.36 16.78 5.43
N ALA A 3 -14.76 17.69 6.33
CA ALA A 3 -15.15 19.06 5.95
C ALA A 3 -13.97 19.91 5.42
N LEU A 4 -12.77 19.77 5.99
CA LEU A 4 -11.56 20.46 5.52
C LEU A 4 -11.07 19.88 4.18
N SER A 5 -11.12 18.54 4.03
CA SER A 5 -10.81 17.88 2.76
C SER A 5 -11.81 18.24 1.65
N GLY A 6 -13.08 18.49 1.98
CA GLY A 6 -14.12 18.93 1.03
C GLY A 6 -13.90 20.36 0.53
N LEU A 7 -13.66 21.30 1.46
CA LEU A 7 -13.37 22.70 1.11
C LEU A 7 -12.10 22.87 0.29
N MET A 8 -11.06 22.07 0.56
CA MET A 8 -9.82 22.10 -0.22
C MET A 8 -9.97 21.45 -1.61
N GLN A 9 -10.83 20.45 -1.77
CA GLN A 9 -11.16 19.87 -3.08
C GLN A 9 -11.96 20.82 -3.98
N GLU A 10 -12.81 21.67 -3.40
CA GLU A 10 -13.61 22.66 -4.14
C GLU A 10 -12.85 23.94 -4.50
N SER A 11 -11.81 24.31 -3.73
CA SER A 11 -11.15 25.61 -3.85
C SER A 11 -9.75 25.57 -4.45
N MET A 12 -9.09 24.41 -4.50
CA MET A 12 -7.77 24.29 -5.14
C MET A 12 -7.91 23.95 -6.62
N VAL A 13 -7.39 24.82 -7.49
CA VAL A 13 -6.94 24.40 -8.82
C VAL A 13 -6.04 23.19 -8.64
N ARG A 14 -6.15 22.16 -9.50
CA ARG A 14 -5.34 20.92 -9.49
C ARG A 14 -3.85 21.16 -9.79
N GLY A 15 -3.25 22.15 -9.14
CA GLY A 15 -1.84 22.48 -9.17
C GLY A 15 -1.06 21.73 -8.10
N VAL A 16 0.12 22.25 -7.81
CA VAL A 16 1.16 21.59 -6.99
C VAL A 16 0.68 21.27 -5.57
N GLY A 17 0.04 22.21 -4.86
CA GLY A 17 -0.43 22.00 -3.49
C GLY A 17 -1.46 20.89 -3.33
N TRP A 18 -2.38 20.74 -4.30
CA TRP A 18 -3.36 19.64 -4.29
C TRP A 18 -2.67 18.27 -4.49
N ARG A 19 -1.63 18.21 -5.34
CA ARG A 19 -0.87 16.98 -5.58
C ARG A 19 -0.06 16.56 -4.35
N PHE A 20 0.59 17.50 -3.66
CA PHE A 20 1.26 17.21 -2.39
C PHE A 20 0.30 16.68 -1.33
N MET A 21 -0.90 17.25 -1.22
CA MET A 21 -1.93 16.75 -0.31
C MET A 21 -2.38 15.32 -0.67
N GLU A 22 -2.60 15.02 -1.94
CA GLU A 22 -2.92 13.66 -2.36
C GLU A 22 -1.74 12.71 -2.13
N LEU A 23 -0.48 13.11 -2.38
CA LEU A 23 0.71 12.32 -2.06
C LEU A 23 0.74 11.94 -0.57
N GLY A 24 0.64 12.93 0.33
CA GLY A 24 0.64 12.68 1.77
C GLY A 24 -0.48 11.71 2.20
N LYS A 25 -1.70 11.93 1.70
CA LYS A 25 -2.83 11.03 1.99
C LYS A 25 -2.59 9.60 1.52
N ARG A 26 -2.01 9.39 0.34
CA ARG A 26 -1.72 8.04 -0.18
C ARG A 26 -0.58 7.38 0.57
N LEU A 27 0.43 8.14 0.96
CA LEU A 27 1.56 7.66 1.76
C LEU A 27 1.11 7.17 3.13
N GLU A 28 0.37 7.99 3.88
CA GLU A 28 -0.18 7.61 5.19
C GLU A 28 -1.07 6.36 5.08
N ARG A 29 -1.90 6.29 4.03
CA ARG A 29 -2.72 5.11 3.74
C ARG A 29 -1.88 3.86 3.51
N ALA A 30 -0.82 3.95 2.71
CA ALA A 30 0.07 2.83 2.43
C ALA A 30 0.77 2.33 3.72
N GLN A 31 1.30 3.24 4.52
CA GLN A 31 1.93 2.92 5.82
C GLN A 31 0.94 2.31 6.81
N GLN A 32 -0.30 2.80 6.86
CA GLN A 32 -1.36 2.21 7.69
C GLN A 32 -1.70 0.78 7.26
N ILE A 33 -1.77 0.52 5.94
CA ILE A 33 -2.00 -0.83 5.40
C ILE A 33 -0.86 -1.76 5.79
N ILE A 34 0.39 -1.33 5.60
CA ILE A 34 1.59 -2.08 5.97
C ILE A 34 1.57 -2.41 7.47
N THR A 35 1.34 -1.42 8.33
CA THR A 35 1.28 -1.60 9.79
C THR A 35 0.20 -2.60 10.20
N THR A 36 -0.97 -2.52 9.55
CA THR A 36 -2.10 -3.43 9.82
C THR A 36 -1.77 -4.86 9.38
N LEU A 37 -1.15 -5.03 8.21
CA LEU A 37 -0.70 -6.33 7.72
C LEU A 37 0.38 -6.93 8.63
N ARG A 38 1.37 -6.14 9.08
CA ARG A 38 2.39 -6.61 10.02
C ARG A 38 1.76 -7.06 11.33
N SER A 39 0.81 -6.29 11.86
CA SER A 39 0.16 -6.62 13.13
C SER A 39 -0.73 -7.86 13.06
N LEU A 40 -1.47 -8.04 11.96
CA LEU A 40 -2.49 -9.08 11.87
C LEU A 40 -2.00 -10.35 11.16
N MET A 41 -1.12 -10.22 10.17
CA MET A 41 -0.77 -11.31 9.25
C MET A 41 0.65 -11.84 9.45
N VAL A 42 1.56 -11.11 10.11
CA VAL A 42 2.91 -11.65 10.38
C VAL A 42 2.91 -12.71 11.48
N PRO A 43 2.25 -12.53 12.64
CA PRO A 43 2.20 -13.57 13.66
C PRO A 43 1.50 -14.84 13.16
N VAL A 44 2.08 -16.00 13.44
CA VAL A 44 1.46 -17.30 13.18
C VAL A 44 0.66 -17.70 14.41
N THR A 45 -0.66 -17.71 14.28
CA THR A 45 -1.60 -18.08 15.34
C THR A 45 -2.28 -19.41 15.02
N ASN A 46 -3.08 -19.94 15.96
CA ASN A 46 -3.90 -21.12 15.68
C ASN A 46 -4.96 -20.80 14.60
N GLU A 47 -5.56 -21.84 14.02
CA GLU A 47 -6.48 -21.69 12.88
C GLU A 47 -7.71 -20.81 13.19
N ALA A 48 -8.27 -20.93 14.40
CA ALA A 48 -9.43 -20.15 14.82
C ALA A 48 -9.10 -18.65 14.93
N ASP A 49 -7.95 -18.32 15.53
CA ASP A 49 -7.46 -16.96 15.65
C ASP A 49 -7.09 -16.39 14.29
N GLN A 50 -6.47 -17.20 13.41
CA GLN A 50 -6.09 -16.77 12.06
C GLN A 50 -7.33 -16.37 11.23
N SER A 51 -8.42 -17.12 11.32
CA SER A 51 -9.69 -16.75 10.67
C SER A 51 -10.25 -15.44 11.23
N THR A 52 -10.15 -15.24 12.55
CA THR A 52 -10.58 -14.00 13.21
C THR A 52 -9.75 -12.80 12.77
N MET A 53 -8.43 -12.94 12.73
CA MET A 53 -7.49 -11.91 12.28
C MET A 53 -7.68 -11.57 10.79
N LEU A 54 -7.92 -12.58 9.94
CA LEU A 54 -8.24 -12.36 8.54
C LEU A 54 -9.55 -11.57 8.40
N ASN A 55 -10.61 -11.95 9.12
CA ASN A 55 -11.86 -11.20 9.09
C ASN A 55 -11.67 -9.75 9.56
N ALA A 56 -10.90 -9.52 10.63
CA ALA A 56 -10.56 -8.19 11.10
C ALA A 56 -9.85 -7.36 10.01
N LEU A 57 -8.82 -7.93 9.37
CA LEU A 57 -8.12 -7.28 8.25
C LEU A 57 -9.08 -6.91 7.12
N LEU A 58 -9.93 -7.84 6.69
CA LEU A 58 -10.86 -7.64 5.58
C LEU A 58 -11.91 -6.56 5.89
N VAL A 59 -12.34 -6.44 7.16
CA VAL A 59 -13.23 -5.37 7.62
C VAL A 59 -12.50 -4.03 7.63
N SER A 60 -11.31 -3.97 8.23
CA SER A 60 -10.50 -2.74 8.29
C SER A 60 -10.15 -2.19 6.91
N MET A 61 -9.95 -3.07 5.93
CA MET A 61 -9.63 -2.71 4.55
C MET A 61 -10.89 -2.57 3.66
N GLU A 62 -12.08 -2.70 4.24
CA GLU A 62 -13.39 -2.64 3.56
C GLU A 62 -13.51 -3.56 2.33
N VAL A 63 -12.84 -4.70 2.36
CA VAL A 63 -12.85 -5.70 1.27
C VAL A 63 -13.62 -6.98 1.61
N LEU A 64 -14.24 -7.05 2.80
CA LEU A 64 -14.96 -8.25 3.25
C LEU A 64 -16.07 -8.70 2.28
N ILE A 65 -16.83 -7.77 1.70
CA ILE A 65 -17.90 -8.09 0.74
C ILE A 65 -17.29 -8.71 -0.54
N THR A 66 -16.22 -8.09 -1.06
CA THR A 66 -15.50 -8.60 -2.24
C THR A 66 -14.90 -9.97 -1.97
N TYR A 67 -14.29 -10.16 -0.79
CA TYR A 67 -13.78 -11.44 -0.33
C TYR A 67 -14.89 -12.50 -0.33
N ARG A 68 -16.01 -12.26 0.36
CA ARG A 68 -17.15 -13.21 0.42
C ARG A 68 -17.73 -13.55 -0.96
N ARG A 69 -17.75 -12.58 -1.89
CA ARG A 69 -18.19 -12.82 -3.27
C ARG A 69 -17.22 -13.73 -4.03
N ARG A 70 -15.90 -13.53 -3.90
CA ARG A 70 -14.85 -14.35 -4.53
C ARG A 70 -14.61 -15.68 -3.79
N HIS A 71 -15.02 -15.77 -2.52
CA HIS A 71 -14.86 -16.92 -1.63
C HIS A 71 -15.49 -18.21 -2.16
N ARG A 72 -16.45 -18.12 -3.10
CA ARG A 72 -17.06 -19.31 -3.72
C ARG A 72 -16.06 -20.13 -4.54
N ASN A 73 -14.94 -19.54 -4.98
CA ASN A 73 -13.98 -20.18 -5.87
C ASN A 73 -12.55 -20.29 -5.28
N ARG A 74 -12.15 -19.39 -4.37
CA ARG A 74 -10.83 -19.38 -3.69
C ARG A 74 -11.04 -18.88 -2.26
N THR A 75 -10.40 -19.47 -1.25
CA THR A 75 -10.62 -19.15 0.17
C THR A 75 -9.30 -19.01 0.93
N GLY A 76 -9.35 -18.40 2.11
CA GLY A 76 -8.25 -18.34 3.05
C GLY A 76 -7.37 -17.09 2.93
N LEU A 77 -6.24 -17.14 3.62
CA LEU A 77 -5.31 -16.01 3.73
C LEU A 77 -4.83 -15.52 2.36
N GLU A 78 -4.59 -16.41 1.40
CA GLU A 78 -4.09 -16.04 0.08
C GLU A 78 -5.02 -15.07 -0.64
N LEU A 79 -6.31 -15.39 -0.73
CA LEU A 79 -7.28 -14.46 -1.34
C LEU A 79 -7.39 -13.16 -0.53
N GLY A 80 -7.29 -13.24 0.80
CA GLY A 80 -7.32 -12.07 1.66
C GLY A 80 -6.16 -11.09 1.40
N LEU A 81 -4.95 -11.63 1.37
CA LEU A 81 -3.74 -10.85 1.05
C LEU A 81 -3.78 -10.34 -0.39
N GLU A 82 -4.26 -11.13 -1.36
CA GLU A 82 -4.42 -10.70 -2.74
C GLU A 82 -5.28 -9.42 -2.83
N LEU A 83 -6.43 -9.40 -2.13
CA LEU A 83 -7.35 -8.26 -2.13
C LEU A 83 -6.78 -7.01 -1.45
N VAL A 84 -6.01 -7.20 -0.38
CA VAL A 84 -5.46 -6.09 0.42
C VAL A 84 -4.14 -5.57 -0.15
N MET A 85 -3.31 -6.43 -0.73
CA MET A 85 -1.99 -6.05 -1.21
C MET A 85 -1.98 -5.77 -2.71
N LEU A 86 -2.63 -6.61 -3.51
CA LEU A 86 -2.38 -6.71 -4.95
C LEU A 86 -3.56 -6.31 -5.85
N ASP A 87 -4.75 -6.03 -5.33
CA ASP A 87 -5.91 -5.66 -6.16
C ASP A 87 -5.84 -4.18 -6.60
N PRO A 88 -5.48 -3.87 -7.87
CA PRO A 88 -5.33 -2.48 -8.33
C PRO A 88 -6.68 -1.78 -8.54
N THR A 89 -7.81 -2.48 -8.38
CA THR A 89 -9.15 -1.89 -8.52
C THR A 89 -9.70 -1.41 -7.17
N ASN A 90 -9.08 -1.84 -6.07
CA ASN A 90 -9.48 -1.47 -4.73
C ASN A 90 -8.68 -0.23 -4.26
N PRO A 91 -9.33 0.93 -4.04
CA PRO A 91 -8.66 2.14 -3.56
C PRO A 91 -8.08 2.04 -2.15
N ARG A 92 -8.24 0.90 -1.48
CA ARG A 92 -7.64 0.57 -0.17
C ARG A 92 -6.56 -0.50 -0.26
N SER A 93 -6.25 -1.01 -1.45
CA SER A 93 -5.13 -1.93 -1.58
C SER A 93 -3.81 -1.17 -1.54
N LEU A 94 -2.76 -1.89 -1.13
CA LEU A 94 -1.41 -1.34 -1.10
C LEU A 94 -0.94 -0.97 -2.51
N LEU A 95 -1.11 -1.87 -3.48
CA LEU A 95 -0.72 -1.62 -4.88
C LEU A 95 -1.40 -0.37 -5.44
N PHE A 96 -2.71 -0.17 -5.18
CA PHE A 96 -3.40 1.04 -5.63
C PHE A 96 -2.77 2.31 -5.04
N GLN A 97 -2.41 2.31 -3.75
CA GLN A 97 -1.79 3.49 -3.13
C GLN A 97 -0.44 3.80 -3.79
N LEU A 98 0.40 2.79 -3.98
CA LEU A 98 1.72 2.96 -4.58
C LEU A 98 1.64 3.46 -6.02
N GLU A 99 0.72 2.93 -6.83
CA GLU A 99 0.48 3.42 -8.20
C GLU A 99 -0.10 4.83 -8.23
N ALA A 100 -0.97 5.17 -7.27
CA ALA A 100 -1.48 6.53 -7.13
C ALA A 100 -0.36 7.51 -6.76
N LEU A 101 0.54 7.14 -5.85
CA LEU A 101 1.73 7.92 -5.51
C LEU A 101 2.58 8.18 -6.78
N GLN A 102 2.86 7.14 -7.57
CA GLN A 102 3.59 7.26 -8.84
C GLN A 102 2.90 8.23 -9.82
N ARG A 103 1.58 8.15 -9.97
CA ARG A 103 0.84 9.07 -10.86
C ARG A 103 0.91 10.52 -10.39
N HIS A 104 0.93 10.76 -9.08
CA HIS A 104 0.99 12.12 -8.54
C HIS A 104 2.40 12.71 -8.62
N ILE A 105 3.45 11.93 -8.38
CA ILE A 105 4.85 12.42 -8.39
C ILE A 105 5.31 12.83 -9.79
N VAL A 106 4.97 12.04 -10.82
CA VAL A 106 5.37 12.32 -12.22
C VAL A 106 4.83 13.67 -12.73
N GLU A 107 3.76 14.14 -12.12
CA GLU A 107 3.10 15.38 -12.49
C GLU A 107 3.57 16.59 -11.68
N LEU A 108 4.44 16.39 -10.68
CA LEU A 108 5.10 17.48 -10.00
C LEU A 108 6.20 18.09 -10.89
N PRO A 109 6.51 19.39 -10.74
CA PRO A 109 7.60 20.00 -11.48
C PRO A 109 8.93 19.30 -11.19
N ARG A 110 9.59 18.80 -12.24
CA ARG A 110 10.94 18.25 -12.16
C ARG A 110 11.98 19.36 -12.09
N ALA A 111 13.05 19.13 -11.34
CA ALA A 111 14.15 20.08 -11.21
C ALA A 111 14.96 20.19 -12.52
N ASP A 112 15.14 19.07 -13.23
CA ASP A 112 15.85 19.02 -14.51
C ASP A 112 15.09 18.16 -15.52
N LYS A 113 14.32 18.81 -16.41
CA LYS A 113 13.54 18.13 -17.47
C LYS A 113 14.40 17.60 -18.61
N THR A 114 15.69 17.91 -18.64
CA THR A 114 16.62 17.58 -19.74
C THR A 114 17.27 16.22 -19.54
N ARG A 115 17.25 15.67 -18.32
CA ARG A 115 17.70 14.31 -18.03
C ARG A 115 16.56 13.32 -18.29
N GLY A 116 16.84 12.27 -19.06
CA GLY A 116 15.93 11.14 -19.25
C GLY A 116 15.89 10.16 -18.07
N GLU A 117 16.55 10.48 -16.97
CA GLU A 117 16.65 9.67 -15.76
C GLU A 117 15.47 9.96 -14.82
N LEU A 118 15.10 8.95 -14.02
CA LEU A 118 14.15 9.13 -12.91
C LEU A 118 14.84 9.87 -11.76
N GLU A 119 14.10 10.77 -11.11
CA GLU A 119 14.51 11.38 -9.83
C GLU A 119 14.49 10.32 -8.71
N GLU A 120 15.23 10.52 -7.61
CA GLU A 120 15.42 9.47 -6.59
C GLU A 120 14.09 9.05 -5.94
N GLU A 121 13.15 9.96 -5.73
CA GLU A 121 11.84 9.64 -5.19
C GLU A 121 10.98 8.83 -6.17
N GLU A 122 11.12 9.08 -7.48
CA GLU A 122 10.46 8.28 -8.52
C GLU A 122 11.05 6.87 -8.56
N ARG A 123 12.36 6.73 -8.35
CA ARG A 123 13.05 5.42 -8.25
C ARG A 123 12.57 4.64 -7.03
N ALA A 124 12.51 5.26 -5.85
CA ALA A 124 12.04 4.62 -4.63
C ALA A 124 10.61 4.06 -4.80
N LEU A 125 9.70 4.83 -5.40
CA LEU A 125 8.34 4.35 -5.68
C LEU A 125 8.29 3.26 -6.74
N LEU A 126 9.11 3.35 -7.80
CA LEU A 126 9.22 2.29 -8.80
C LEU A 126 9.71 0.99 -8.18
N GLU A 127 10.70 1.05 -7.31
CA GLU A 127 11.19 -0.10 -6.57
C GLU A 127 10.09 -0.69 -5.67
N ALA A 128 9.36 0.13 -4.92
CA ALA A 128 8.28 -0.33 -4.06
C ALA A 128 7.17 -1.05 -4.85
N VAL A 129 6.69 -0.44 -5.95
CA VAL A 129 5.68 -1.05 -6.83
C VAL A 129 6.18 -2.36 -7.42
N THR A 130 7.42 -2.39 -7.90
CA THR A 130 8.00 -3.57 -8.53
C THR A 130 8.18 -4.69 -7.51
N THR A 131 8.73 -4.38 -6.34
CA THR A 131 8.91 -5.32 -5.22
C THR A 131 7.58 -5.96 -4.82
N LEU A 132 6.53 -5.17 -4.68
CA LEU A 132 5.19 -5.68 -4.38
C LEU A 132 4.63 -6.56 -5.51
N ARG A 133 4.76 -6.13 -6.78
CA ARG A 133 4.25 -6.87 -7.95
C ARG A 133 4.97 -8.19 -8.20
N LEU A 134 6.25 -8.28 -7.85
CA LEU A 134 7.05 -9.50 -7.98
C LEU A 134 6.85 -10.47 -6.81
N SER A 135 6.21 -10.03 -5.73
CA SER A 135 5.91 -10.89 -4.59
C SER A 135 4.99 -12.05 -4.96
N ARG A 136 5.19 -13.19 -4.29
CA ARG A 136 4.38 -14.40 -4.50
C ARG A 136 3.68 -14.76 -3.21
N LEU A 137 2.36 -14.62 -3.17
CA LEU A 137 1.56 -14.89 -1.96
C LEU A 137 1.81 -16.27 -1.33
N PRO A 138 1.95 -17.39 -2.08
CA PRO A 138 2.27 -18.68 -1.47
C PRO A 138 3.59 -18.67 -0.70
N GLN A 139 4.60 -17.92 -1.17
CA GLN A 139 5.88 -17.80 -0.48
C GLN A 139 5.72 -16.98 0.80
N LEU A 140 5.05 -15.83 0.73
CA LEU A 140 4.80 -14.94 1.88
C LEU A 140 4.00 -15.61 3.00
N LEU A 141 3.15 -16.58 2.66
CA LEU A 141 2.32 -17.32 3.61
C LEU A 141 3.01 -18.52 4.25
N THR A 142 4.26 -18.81 3.88
CA THR A 142 5.01 -19.94 4.44
C THR A 142 5.29 -19.72 5.93
N THR A 143 4.95 -20.72 6.74
CA THR A 143 5.12 -20.70 8.20
C THR A 143 6.24 -21.67 8.61
N LYS A 144 7.49 -21.18 8.65
CA LYS A 144 8.64 -21.97 9.16
C LYS A 144 8.88 -21.75 10.66
N THR A 145 8.49 -20.60 11.16
CA THR A 145 8.66 -20.15 12.55
C THR A 145 7.34 -19.61 13.09
N ALA A 146 7.35 -19.00 14.27
CA ALA A 146 6.18 -18.34 14.86
C ALA A 146 5.73 -17.07 14.10
N THR A 147 6.48 -16.67 13.07
CA THR A 147 6.22 -15.49 12.24
C THR A 147 6.33 -15.81 10.76
N ARG A 148 5.57 -15.12 9.92
CA ARG A 148 5.69 -15.15 8.46
C ARG A 148 6.84 -14.22 8.04
N GLU A 149 8.07 -14.72 8.12
CA GLU A 149 9.29 -13.92 7.91
C GLU A 149 9.38 -13.26 6.52
N ASP A 150 8.99 -13.98 5.47
CA ASP A 150 9.04 -13.43 4.11
C ASP A 150 8.01 -12.30 3.92
N LEU A 151 6.85 -12.40 4.58
CA LEU A 151 5.86 -11.32 4.61
C LEU A 151 6.39 -10.12 5.40
N ASP A 152 6.97 -10.34 6.58
CA ASP A 152 7.49 -9.25 7.40
C ASP A 152 8.63 -8.51 6.70
N ARG A 153 9.56 -9.25 6.07
CA ARG A 153 10.66 -8.67 5.27
C ARG A 153 10.14 -7.82 4.11
N LEU A 154 9.17 -8.33 3.36
CA LEU A 154 8.54 -7.57 2.27
C LEU A 154 7.90 -6.28 2.79
N LEU A 155 7.11 -6.39 3.87
CA LEU A 155 6.40 -5.24 4.45
C LEU A 155 7.36 -4.21 5.05
N GLN A 156 8.46 -4.64 5.66
CA GLN A 156 9.51 -3.77 6.14
C GLN A 156 10.22 -3.05 5.00
N GLN A 157 10.64 -3.76 3.94
CA GLN A 157 11.28 -3.15 2.78
C GLN A 157 10.37 -2.10 2.11
N LEU A 158 9.06 -2.40 1.99
CA LEU A 158 8.11 -1.44 1.45
C LEU A 158 7.93 -0.20 2.35
N ASP A 159 7.97 -0.36 3.68
CA ASP A 159 7.89 0.77 4.60
C ASP A 159 9.13 1.66 4.50
N GLU A 160 10.33 1.06 4.44
CA GLU A 160 11.61 1.76 4.26
C GLU A 160 11.61 2.58 2.98
N LEU A 161 11.23 1.98 1.84
CA LEU A 161 11.12 2.70 0.55
C LEU A 161 10.12 3.87 0.59
N LEU A 162 9.03 3.73 1.35
CA LEU A 162 8.05 4.80 1.54
C LEU A 162 8.56 5.92 2.45
N GLN A 163 9.36 5.60 3.46
CA GLN A 163 10.03 6.59 4.31
C GLN A 163 11.09 7.36 3.50
N ASP A 164 11.88 6.66 2.69
CA ASP A 164 12.87 7.27 1.79
C ASP A 164 12.18 8.22 0.80
N PHE A 165 11.12 7.75 0.13
CA PHE A 165 10.28 8.60 -0.72
C PHE A 165 9.80 9.86 0.00
N ASN A 166 9.28 9.73 1.22
CA ASN A 166 8.78 10.85 1.99
C ASN A 166 9.88 11.88 2.32
N SER A 167 11.07 11.41 2.69
CA SER A 167 12.21 12.28 2.98
C SER A 167 12.63 13.10 1.75
N LEU A 168 12.77 12.43 0.61
CA LEU A 168 13.17 13.05 -0.66
C LEU A 168 12.16 14.08 -1.17
N VAL A 169 10.86 13.82 -0.96
CA VAL A 169 9.79 14.75 -1.34
C VAL A 169 9.68 15.92 -0.37
N SER A 170 9.98 15.73 0.91
CA SER A 170 9.92 16.79 1.93
C SER A 170 11.08 17.79 1.81
N ASP A 171 12.20 17.37 1.24
CA ASP A 171 13.39 18.20 1.02
C ASP A 171 13.28 19.12 -0.22
N LYS A 172 12.19 19.01 -0.99
CA LYS A 172 11.88 19.86 -2.16
C LYS A 172 11.02 21.08 -1.81
#